data_AF-A0A2G6EBI1-F1
#
_entry.id   AF-A0A2G6EBI1-F1
#
_cell.length_a   1.000
_cell.length_b   1.000
_cell.length_c   1.000
_cell.angle_alpha   90.00
_cell.angle_beta   90.00
_cell.angle_gamma   90.00
#
_symmetry.space_group_name_H-M   'P 1'
#
loop_
_entity.id
_entity.type
_entity.pdbx_description
1 polymer ?
#
loop_
_entity_poly.entity_id
_entity_poly.type
_entity_poly.pdbx_seq_one_letter_code
_entity_poly.pdbx_strand_id
1 'polypeptide(L)'
;MLQEIADLAALGYVKKTGCPDRDCSPAIWAKAMEEMVGKRDFLSLPMPNHNYLKKVAWDLADQADLAREKTPVKRQPQRSMASNDPLQAAKDRWDREHAGQPVIIPGIGKIEDIVKGVK
;
A
#
# COMPACT_ATOMS: atom_id res chain seq x y z
N MET A 1 -20.91 -20.12 -24.83
CA MET A 1 -19.68 -19.29 -24.74
C MET A 1 -19.95 -17.96 -24.05
N LEU A 2 -20.80 -17.07 -24.57
CA LEU A 2 -21.12 -15.79 -23.88
C LEU A 2 -21.80 -15.98 -22.50
N GLN A 3 -22.72 -16.95 -22.39
CA GLN A 3 -23.40 -17.24 -21.12
C GLN A 3 -22.42 -17.66 -20.01
N GLU A 4 -21.41 -18.45 -20.34
CA GLU A 4 -20.41 -18.93 -19.39
C GLU A 4 -19.53 -17.79 -18.87
N ILE A 5 -19.20 -16.82 -19.74
CA ILE A 5 -18.47 -15.61 -19.33
C ILE A 5 -19.34 -14.72 -18.44
N ALA A 6 -20.64 -14.60 -18.75
CA ALA A 6 -21.59 -13.86 -17.91
C ALA A 6 -21.74 -14.51 -16.53
N ASP A 7 -21.83 -15.83 -16.46
CA ASP A 7 -21.90 -16.58 -15.20
C ASP A 7 -20.61 -16.41 -14.38
N LEU A 8 -19.43 -16.45 -15.04
CA LEU A 8 -18.14 -16.19 -14.38
C LEU A 8 -18.01 -14.76 -13.86
N ALA A 9 -18.51 -13.76 -14.61
CA ALA A 9 -18.50 -12.37 -14.18
C ALA A 9 -19.50 -12.13 -13.02
N ALA A 10 -20.61 -12.88 -12.99
CA ALA A 10 -21.62 -12.79 -11.94
C ALA A 10 -21.14 -13.34 -10.58
N LEU A 11 -20.18 -14.28 -10.57
CA LEU A 11 -19.60 -14.82 -9.32
C LEU A 11 -18.88 -13.75 -8.48
N GLY A 12 -18.37 -12.69 -9.11
CA GLY A 12 -17.69 -11.59 -8.41
C GLY A 12 -16.28 -11.91 -7.89
N TYR A 13 -15.80 -13.14 -8.06
CA TYR A 13 -14.43 -13.56 -7.73
C TYR A 13 -13.83 -14.40 -8.87
N VAL A 14 -12.50 -14.43 -8.97
CA VAL A 14 -11.79 -15.21 -9.99
C VAL A 14 -10.87 -16.24 -9.36
N LYS A 15 -11.02 -17.49 -9.79
CA LYS A 15 -10.16 -18.63 -9.41
C LYS A 15 -9.20 -18.97 -10.53
N LYS A 16 -7.91 -19.06 -10.20
CA LYS A 16 -6.84 -19.50 -11.09
C LYS A 16 -6.15 -20.68 -10.43
N THR A 17 -5.96 -21.77 -11.16
CA THR A 17 -5.36 -23.00 -10.62
C THR A 17 -3.98 -22.69 -10.02
N GLY A 18 -3.81 -23.00 -8.72
CA GLY A 18 -2.57 -22.73 -7.99
C GLY A 18 -2.41 -21.30 -7.47
N CYS A 19 -3.42 -20.45 -7.58
CA CYS A 19 -3.41 -19.09 -7.05
C CYS A 19 -4.58 -18.87 -6.06
N PRO A 20 -4.43 -17.96 -5.09
CA PRO A 20 -5.52 -17.59 -4.19
C PRO A 20 -6.68 -16.93 -4.95
N ASP A 21 -7.89 -17.13 -4.42
CA ASP A 21 -9.12 -16.54 -4.94
C ASP A 21 -9.06 -15.02 -4.73
N ARG A 22 -9.34 -14.25 -5.80
CA ARG A 22 -9.33 -12.77 -5.76
C ARG A 22 -10.69 -12.20 -6.10
N ASP A 23 -11.06 -11.13 -5.41
CA ASP A 23 -12.27 -10.35 -5.72
C ASP A 23 -12.13 -9.69 -7.09
N CYS A 24 -13.06 -9.98 -8.00
CA CYS A 24 -13.02 -9.54 -9.38
C CYS A 24 -14.35 -8.86 -9.74
N SER A 25 -14.36 -7.53 -9.63
CA SER A 25 -15.50 -6.69 -10.03
C SER A 25 -15.82 -6.86 -11.53
N PRO A 26 -17.10 -6.70 -11.96
CA PRO A 26 -17.47 -6.70 -13.38
C PRO A 26 -16.65 -5.74 -14.25
N ALA A 27 -16.17 -4.63 -13.67
CA ALA A 27 -15.30 -3.70 -14.36
C ALA A 27 -13.93 -4.31 -14.74
N ILE A 28 -13.40 -5.20 -13.89
CA ILE A 28 -12.14 -5.92 -14.14
C ILE A 28 -12.34 -6.94 -15.25
N TRP A 29 -13.48 -7.63 -15.27
CA TRP A 29 -13.84 -8.55 -16.36
C TRP A 29 -13.98 -7.85 -17.70
N ALA A 30 -14.61 -6.65 -17.75
CA ALA A 30 -14.70 -5.86 -18.97
C ALA A 30 -13.31 -5.49 -19.52
N LYS A 31 -12.43 -4.99 -18.65
CA LYS A 31 -11.04 -4.67 -19.04
C LYS A 31 -10.26 -5.90 -19.51
N ALA A 32 -10.45 -7.05 -18.86
CA ALA A 32 -9.83 -8.30 -19.27
C ALA A 32 -10.30 -8.73 -20.68
N MET A 33 -11.59 -8.52 -21.00
CA MET A 33 -12.12 -8.78 -22.35
C MET A 33 -11.53 -7.82 -23.38
N GLU A 34 -11.39 -6.53 -23.05
CA GLU A 34 -10.74 -5.54 -23.93
C GLU A 34 -9.29 -5.96 -24.26
N GLU A 35 -8.51 -6.35 -23.25
CA GLU A 35 -7.14 -6.83 -23.46
C GLU A 35 -7.07 -8.13 -24.28
N MET A 36 -8.05 -9.03 -24.11
CA MET A 36 -8.14 -10.25 -24.90
C MET A 36 -8.44 -9.95 -26.37
N VAL A 37 -9.38 -9.03 -26.64
CA VAL A 37 -9.72 -8.61 -28.01
C VAL A 37 -8.56 -7.86 -28.67
N GLY A 38 -7.82 -7.04 -27.91
CA GLY A 38 -6.61 -6.38 -28.41
C GLY A 38 -5.50 -7.34 -28.83
N LYS A 39 -5.47 -8.55 -28.26
CA LYS A 39 -4.52 -9.63 -28.60
C LYS A 39 -5.11 -10.68 -29.53
N ARG A 40 -6.31 -10.43 -30.10
CA ARG A 40 -7.05 -11.40 -30.92
C ARG A 40 -6.22 -12.00 -32.06
N ASP A 41 -5.29 -11.23 -32.62
CA ASP A 41 -4.50 -11.67 -33.78
C ASP A 41 -3.53 -12.81 -33.44
N PHE A 42 -3.23 -13.00 -32.14
CA PHE A 42 -2.44 -14.12 -31.61
C PHE A 42 -3.31 -15.25 -31.02
N LEU A 43 -4.63 -15.06 -30.93
CA LEU A 43 -5.57 -16.01 -30.35
C LEU A 43 -6.33 -16.74 -31.46
N SER A 44 -6.10 -18.04 -31.57
CA SER A 44 -6.97 -18.90 -32.38
C SER A 44 -8.31 -19.05 -31.66
N LEU A 45 -9.31 -18.32 -32.14
CA LEU A 45 -10.72 -18.50 -31.78
C LEU A 45 -11.29 -19.64 -32.63
N PRO A 46 -12.20 -20.49 -32.12
CA PRO A 46 -12.82 -20.47 -30.79
C PRO A 46 -11.96 -21.19 -29.75
N MET A 47 -11.57 -20.49 -28.68
CA MET A 47 -10.87 -21.15 -27.59
C MET A 47 -11.81 -22.15 -26.90
N PRO A 48 -11.39 -23.41 -26.72
CA PRO A 48 -12.19 -24.41 -26.02
C PRO A 48 -12.27 -24.14 -24.50
N ASN A 49 -11.40 -23.27 -23.96
CA ASN A 49 -11.38 -22.95 -22.54
C ASN A 49 -11.00 -21.48 -22.30
N HIS A 50 -11.77 -20.79 -21.46
CA HIS A 50 -11.57 -19.39 -21.07
C HIS A 50 -10.43 -19.18 -20.05
N ASN A 51 -9.52 -20.13 -19.90
CA ASN A 51 -8.35 -20.04 -19.02
C ASN A 51 -7.51 -18.78 -19.25
N TYR A 52 -7.37 -18.35 -20.50
CA TYR A 52 -6.64 -17.12 -20.81
C TYR A 52 -7.35 -15.88 -20.26
N LEU A 53 -8.68 -15.78 -20.42
CA LEU A 53 -9.46 -14.69 -19.84
C LEU A 53 -9.40 -14.71 -18.30
N LYS A 54 -9.50 -15.90 -17.68
CA LYS A 54 -9.34 -16.06 -16.22
C LYS A 54 -7.96 -15.62 -15.75
N LYS A 55 -6.91 -15.90 -16.52
CA LYS A 55 -5.54 -15.46 -16.21
C LYS A 55 -5.44 -13.93 -16.23
N VAL A 56 -5.91 -13.29 -17.30
CA VAL A 56 -5.89 -11.82 -17.42
C VAL A 56 -6.73 -11.16 -16.33
N ALA A 57 -7.94 -11.67 -16.06
CA ALA A 57 -8.80 -11.17 -14.99
C ALA A 57 -8.14 -11.31 -13.60
N TRP A 58 -7.48 -12.44 -13.32
CA TRP A 58 -6.74 -12.62 -12.07
C TRP A 58 -5.55 -11.66 -11.96
N ASP A 59 -4.76 -11.50 -13.03
CA ASP A 59 -3.60 -10.60 -13.03
C ASP A 59 -4.02 -9.12 -12.85
N LEU A 60 -5.19 -8.73 -13.35
CA LEU A 60 -5.78 -7.39 -13.13
C LEU A 60 -6.37 -7.23 -11.72
N ALA A 61 -7.02 -8.26 -11.18
CA ALA A 61 -7.54 -8.26 -9.82
C ALA A 61 -6.40 -8.19 -8.79
N ASP A 62 -5.32 -8.92 -9.01
CA ASP A 62 -4.12 -8.88 -8.16
C ASP A 62 -3.47 -7.49 -8.16
N GLN A 63 -3.36 -6.84 -9.32
CA GLN A 63 -2.89 -5.45 -9.42
C GLN A 63 -3.80 -4.46 -8.68
N ALA A 64 -5.12 -4.63 -8.78
CA ALA A 64 -6.09 -3.79 -8.09
C ALA A 64 -6.00 -3.97 -6.57
N ASP A 65 -5.79 -5.19 -6.10
CA ASP A 65 -5.60 -5.51 -4.69
C ASP A 65 -4.31 -4.87 -4.15
N LEU A 66 -3.20 -5.03 -4.87
CA LEU A 66 -1.93 -4.37 -4.54
C LEU A 66 -2.03 -2.83 -4.48
N ALA A 67 -2.86 -2.23 -5.34
CA ALA A 67 -3.10 -0.79 -5.31
C ALA A 67 -3.92 -0.35 -4.08
N ARG A 68 -4.84 -1.20 -3.59
CA ARG A 68 -5.62 -0.94 -2.37
C ARG A 68 -4.73 -0.98 -1.14
N GLU A 69 -3.81 -1.94 -1.04
CA GLU A 69 -2.85 -2.02 0.06
C GLU A 69 -1.85 -0.84 0.07
N LYS A 70 -1.49 -0.33 -1.11
CA LYS A 70 -0.63 0.84 -1.26
C LYS A 70 -1.33 2.17 -1.04
N THR A 71 -2.65 2.16 -0.86
CA THR A 71 -3.34 3.39 -0.44
C THR A 71 -3.09 3.52 1.05
N PRO A 72 -2.20 4.43 1.51
CA PRO A 72 -2.09 4.66 2.93
C PRO A 72 -3.49 5.02 3.40
N VAL A 73 -4.02 4.25 4.36
CA VAL A 73 -5.11 4.72 5.21
C VAL A 73 -4.70 6.12 5.57
N LYS A 74 -5.42 7.13 5.05
CA LYS A 74 -5.22 8.50 5.45
C LYS A 74 -5.37 8.45 6.95
N ARG A 75 -4.24 8.43 7.66
CA ARG A 75 -4.21 8.58 9.11
C ARG A 75 -5.10 9.78 9.30
N GLN A 76 -6.27 9.58 9.89
CA GLN A 76 -7.09 10.70 10.31
C GLN A 76 -6.10 11.63 10.99
N PRO A 77 -6.04 12.92 10.62
CA PRO A 77 -5.20 13.85 11.37
C PRO A 77 -5.61 13.59 12.81
N GLN A 78 -4.68 13.04 13.61
CA GLN A 78 -4.92 12.94 15.04
C GLN A 78 -5.31 14.36 15.37
N ARG A 79 -6.57 14.54 15.80
CA ARG A 79 -7.05 15.82 16.32
C ARG A 79 -5.88 16.34 17.10
N SER A 80 -5.32 17.46 16.66
CA SER A 80 -4.35 18.20 17.42
C SER A 80 -5.06 18.52 18.72
N MET A 81 -4.95 17.60 19.68
CA MET A 81 -5.14 17.91 21.06
C MET A 81 -4.08 18.97 21.25
N ALA A 82 -4.53 20.22 21.31
CA ALA A 82 -3.74 21.30 21.88
C ALA A 82 -3.14 20.71 23.15
N SER A 83 -1.86 20.40 23.09
CA SER A 83 -1.16 19.69 24.14
C SER A 83 -1.10 20.65 25.30
N ASN A 84 -2.07 20.55 26.20
CA ASN A 84 -1.94 21.00 27.57
C ASN A 84 -1.04 19.99 28.31
N ASP A 85 0.06 19.59 27.66
CA ASP A 85 1.00 18.61 28.17
C ASP A 85 1.94 19.38 29.10
N PRO A 86 1.82 19.18 30.43
CA PRO A 86 2.63 19.90 31.40
C PRO A 86 4.13 19.62 31.21
N LEU A 87 4.51 18.52 30.55
CA LEU A 87 5.90 18.18 30.28
C LEU A 87 6.52 19.09 29.22
N GLN A 88 5.75 19.49 28.20
CA GLN A 88 6.27 20.36 27.15
C GLN A 88 6.45 21.80 27.68
N ALA A 89 5.51 22.28 28.50
CA ALA A 89 5.66 23.55 29.20
C ALA A 89 6.82 23.54 30.21
N ALA A 90 7.03 22.41 30.91
CA ALA A 90 8.17 22.23 31.80
C ALA A 90 9.50 22.22 31.03
N LYS A 91 9.53 21.59 29.85
CA LYS A 91 10.69 21.58 28.95
C LYS A 91 11.03 22.97 28.45
N ASP A 92 10.06 23.71 27.91
CA ASP A 92 10.28 25.07 27.41
C ASP A 92 10.72 26.02 28.53
N ARG A 93 10.20 25.82 29.74
CA ARG A 93 10.63 26.56 30.93
C ARG A 93 12.08 26.25 31.29
N TRP A 94 12.45 24.98 31.36
CA TRP A 94 13.82 24.57 31.66
C TRP A 94 14.80 25.06 30.58
N ASP A 95 14.44 24.91 29.30
CA ASP A 95 15.23 25.38 28.17
C ASP A 95 15.40 26.92 28.20
N ARG A 96 14.38 27.69 28.60
CA ARG A 96 14.49 29.15 28.78
C ARG A 96 15.40 29.54 29.95
N GLU A 97 15.31 28.81 31.06
CA GLU A 97 16.14 29.04 32.26
C GLU A 97 17.61 28.64 32.03
N HIS A 98 17.88 27.67 31.14
CA HIS A 98 19.21 27.10 30.91
C HIS A 98 19.79 27.39 29.51
N ALA A 99 19.11 28.23 28.72
CA ALA A 99 19.58 28.64 27.40
C ALA A 99 20.99 29.26 27.47
N GLY A 100 21.98 28.54 26.94
CA GLY A 100 23.37 28.99 26.90
C GLY A 100 24.30 28.35 27.94
N GLN A 101 23.80 27.49 28.83
CA GLN A 101 24.67 26.67 29.68
C GLN A 101 25.02 25.34 28.98
N PRO A 102 26.31 25.03 28.76
CA PRO A 102 26.68 23.70 28.29
C PRO A 102 26.29 22.69 29.37
N VAL A 103 25.43 21.73 29.02
CA VAL A 103 25.08 20.61 29.91
C VAL A 103 26.34 19.77 30.09
N ILE A 104 27.09 20.01 31.16
CA ILE A 104 28.21 19.16 31.56
C ILE A 104 27.63 18.06 32.44
N ILE A 105 27.44 16.89 31.83
CA ILE A 105 27.08 15.67 32.56
C ILE A 105 28.34 15.20 33.29
N PRO A 106 28.36 15.12 34.63
CA PRO A 106 29.54 14.66 35.35
C PRO A 106 29.93 13.24 34.88
N GLY A 107 31.15 13.09 34.37
CA GLY A 107 31.67 11.82 33.84
C GLY A 107 31.56 11.63 32.33
N ILE A 108 30.89 12.54 31.61
CA ILE A 108 30.89 12.59 30.14
C ILE A 108 31.49 13.95 29.75
N GLY A 109 32.64 13.95 29.09
CA GLY A 109 33.29 15.18 28.61
C GLY A 109 32.40 15.99 27.66
N LYS A 110 32.89 17.13 27.18
CA LYS A 110 32.14 17.98 26.24
C LYS A 110 31.70 17.13 25.04
N ILE A 111 30.45 17.32 24.60
CA ILE A 111 29.88 16.62 23.43
C ILE A 111 30.78 16.79 22.19
N GLU A 112 31.50 17.90 22.11
CA GLU A 112 32.48 18.24 21.07
C GLU A 112 33.65 17.24 20.98
N ASP A 113 34.02 16.60 22.09
CA ASP A 113 35.11 15.62 22.16
C ASP A 113 34.66 14.21 21.72
N ILE A 114 33.37 13.89 21.82
CA ILE A 114 32.83 12.59 21.41
C ILE A 114 32.75 12.47 19.87
N VAL A 115 32.47 13.58 19.19
CA VAL A 115 32.32 13.61 17.72
C VAL A 115 33.68 13.53 16.99
N LYS A 116 34.78 13.92 17.63
CA LYS A 116 36.13 13.88 17.03
C LYS A 116 36.85 12.53 17.16
N GLY A 117 36.32 11.60 17.95
CA GLY A 117 36.94 10.30 18.22
C GLY A 117 36.61 9.16 17.26
N VAL A 118 35.77 9.38 16.23
CA VAL A 118 35.48 8.36 15.21
C VAL A 118 36.41 8.57 14.01
N LYS A 119 37.60 7.98 14.08
CA LYS A 119 38.43 7.68 12.91
C LYS A 119 39.12 6.33 13.10
#